data_AF-A0A7V3H7N1-F1
#
_entry.id   AF-A0A7V3H7N1-F1
#
_cell.length_a   1.000
_cell.length_b   1.000
_cell.length_c   1.000
_cell.angle_alpha   90.00
_cell.angle_beta   90.00
_cell.angle_gamma   90.00
#
_symmetry.space_group_name_H-M   'P 1'
#
loop_
_entity.id
_entity.type
_entity.pdbx_description
1 polymer ?
#
loop_
_entity_poly.entity_id
_entity_poly.type
_entity_poly.pdbx_seq_one_letter_code
_entity_poly.pdbx_strand_id
1 'polypeptide(L)'
;MVDEAVNDLNMTISSDVVKHLNMGIDTEVQRMLIPVYEKVPFLSETFFGIPYANLLAASITFLFFLLLRRLFTSIVITFLLKLAEKSSFSYD
;
A
#
# COMPACT_ATOMS: atom_id res chain seq x y z
N MET A 1 6.29 -6.65 38.22
CA MET A 1 5.10 -5.76 38.22
C MET A 1 5.34 -4.45 37.48
N VAL A 2 6.56 -3.90 37.37
CA VAL A 2 6.82 -2.67 36.60
C VAL A 2 6.93 -2.92 35.09
N ASP A 3 7.51 -4.05 34.65
CA ASP A 3 7.69 -4.34 33.22
C ASP A 3 6.39 -4.59 32.43
N GLU A 4 5.37 -5.15 33.08
CA GLU A 4 4.08 -5.45 32.45
C GLU A 4 3.28 -4.17 32.15
N ALA A 5 3.28 -3.22 33.10
CA ALA A 5 2.66 -1.92 32.93
C ALA A 5 3.34 -1.07 31.84
N VAL A 6 4.66 -1.18 31.69
CA VAL A 6 5.42 -0.48 30.64
C VAL A 6 5.15 -1.08 29.26
N ASN A 7 5.02 -2.41 29.16
CA ASN A 7 4.68 -3.09 27.91
C ASN A 7 3.26 -2.75 27.43
N ASP A 8 2.28 -2.72 28.34
CA ASP A 8 0.90 -2.36 28.02
C ASP A 8 0.78 -0.89 27.58
N LEU A 9 1.53 0.01 28.21
CA LEU A 9 1.65 1.41 27.78
C LEU A 9 2.26 1.52 26.37
N ASN A 10 3.32 0.77 26.08
CA ASN A 10 3.98 0.79 24.77
C ASN A 10 3.09 0.23 23.65
N MET A 11 2.36 -0.85 23.93
CA MET A 11 1.38 -1.43 22.98
C MET A 11 0.19 -0.48 22.76
N THR A 12 -0.27 0.19 23.82
CA THR A 12 -1.34 1.19 23.71
C THR A 12 -0.90 2.40 22.90
N ILE A 13 0.30 2.94 23.14
CA ILE A 13 0.87 4.06 22.38
C ILE A 13 1.07 3.68 20.91
N SER A 14 1.60 2.48 20.62
CA SER A 14 1.75 1.99 19.25
C SER A 14 0.41 1.84 18.54
N SER A 15 -0.60 1.29 19.23
CA SER A 15 -1.96 1.16 18.71
C SER A 15 -2.61 2.53 18.47
N ASP A 16 -2.38 3.51 19.33
CA ASP A 16 -2.96 4.84 19.24
C ASP A 16 -2.32 5.65 18.10
N VAL A 17 -1.00 5.58 17.95
CA VAL A 17 -0.29 6.18 16.80
C VAL A 17 -0.75 5.57 15.47
N VAL A 18 -0.96 4.26 15.42
CA VAL A 18 -1.52 3.58 14.23
C VAL A 18 -2.97 4.03 13.97
N LYS A 19 -3.77 4.21 15.03
CA LYS A 19 -5.16 4.69 14.95
C LYS A 19 -5.26 6.15 14.47
N HIS A 20 -4.30 6.98 14.86
CA HIS A 20 -4.18 8.37 14.41
C HIS A 20 -3.60 8.50 12.99
N LEU A 21 -2.78 7.54 12.54
CA LEU A 21 -2.27 7.47 11.16
C LEU A 21 -3.35 6.95 10.19
N ASN A 22 -4.22 6.06 10.66
CA ASN A 22 -5.46 5.67 9.97
C ASN A 22 -6.51 6.80 10.10
N MET A 23 -6.25 7.94 9.47
CA MET A 23 -7.13 9.12 9.43
C MET A 23 -8.43 8.87 8.63
N GLY A 24 -9.21 7.85 8.98
CA GLY A 24 -10.51 7.55 8.36
C GLY A 24 -10.47 7.24 6.86
N ILE A 25 -9.28 7.01 6.30
CA ILE A 25 -9.12 6.67 4.88
C ILE A 25 -9.81 5.34 4.59
N ASP A 26 -9.69 4.37 5.51
CA ASP A 26 -10.42 3.11 5.44
C ASP A 26 -11.94 3.31 5.35
N THR A 27 -12.47 4.26 6.11
CA THR A 27 -13.89 4.54 6.25
C THR A 27 -14.42 5.28 5.03
N GLU A 28 -13.66 6.25 4.50
CA GLU A 28 -14.03 6.99 3.30
C GLU A 28 -13.87 6.14 2.03
N VAL A 29 -12.82 5.32 1.95
CA VAL A 29 -12.65 4.34 0.86
C VAL A 29 -13.79 3.32 0.90
N GLN A 30 -14.14 2.77 2.06
CA GLN A 30 -15.30 1.88 2.18
C GLN A 30 -16.60 2.60 1.78
N ARG A 31 -16.80 3.86 2.20
CA ARG A 31 -17.99 4.64 1.83
C ARG A 31 -18.11 4.84 0.32
N MET A 32 -17.00 5.05 -0.38
CA MET A 32 -16.97 5.15 -1.84
C MET A 32 -17.18 3.79 -2.53
N LEU A 33 -16.81 2.70 -1.87
CA LEU A 33 -16.95 1.34 -2.40
C LEU A 33 -18.34 0.72 -2.14
N ILE A 34 -19.09 1.16 -1.12
CA ILE A 34 -20.48 0.74 -0.85
C ILE A 34 -21.36 0.73 -2.11
N PRO A 35 -21.46 1.82 -2.91
CA PRO A 35 -22.31 1.82 -4.11
C PRO A 35 -21.79 0.86 -5.21
N VAL A 36 -20.51 0.52 -5.20
CA VAL A 36 -19.93 -0.48 -6.11
C VAL A 36 -20.31 -1.89 -5.65
N TYR A 37 -20.32 -2.12 -4.33
CA TYR A 37 -20.72 -3.38 -3.72
C TYR A 37 -22.22 -3.68 -3.89
N GLU A 38 -23.09 -2.66 -3.85
CA GLU A 38 -24.52 -2.82 -4.09
C GLU A 38 -24.84 -3.27 -5.53
N LYS A 39 -24.03 -2.87 -6.52
CA LYS A 39 -24.21 -3.30 -7.91
C LYS A 39 -23.66 -4.69 -8.18
N VAL A 40 -22.77 -5.18 -7.30
CA VAL A 40 -22.00 -6.40 -7.51
C VAL A 40 -21.93 -7.17 -6.18
N PRO A 41 -23.00 -7.91 -5.83
CA PRO A 41 -23.16 -8.49 -4.49
C PRO A 41 -22.11 -9.54 -4.12
N PHE A 42 -21.44 -10.15 -5.11
CA PHE A 42 -20.35 -11.09 -4.82
C PHE A 42 -19.11 -10.41 -4.20
N LEU A 43 -18.94 -9.09 -4.40
CA LEU A 43 -17.79 -8.34 -3.87
C LEU A 43 -17.94 -7.99 -2.38
N SER A 44 -19.17 -7.97 -1.87
CA SER A 44 -19.47 -7.70 -0.46
C SER A 44 -19.48 -8.96 0.41
N GLU A 45 -19.46 -10.15 -0.18
CA GLU A 45 -19.29 -11.38 0.57
C GLU A 45 -17.98 -11.33 1.37
N THR A 46 -18.04 -11.80 2.61
CA THR A 46 -16.88 -11.79 3.51
C THR A 46 -16.28 -13.17 3.62
N PHE A 47 -14.95 -13.24 3.50
CA PHE A 47 -14.16 -14.44 3.76
C PHE A 47 -13.25 -14.16 4.94
N PHE A 48 -13.32 -14.96 6.01
CA PHE A 48 -12.61 -14.69 7.28
C PHE A 48 -12.90 -13.31 7.91
N GLY A 49 -14.10 -12.75 7.69
CA GLY A 49 -14.48 -11.43 8.20
C GLY A 49 -13.95 -10.25 7.37
N ILE A 50 -13.30 -10.51 6.23
CA ILE A 50 -12.77 -9.49 5.32
C ILE A 50 -13.58 -9.55 4.01
N PRO A 51 -14.09 -8.41 3.49
CA PRO A 51 -14.79 -8.39 2.19
C PRO A 51 -13.90 -8.89 1.04
N TYR A 52 -14.45 -9.69 0.12
CA TYR A 52 -13.73 -10.17 -1.07
C TYR A 52 -13.13 -9.04 -1.89
N ALA A 53 -13.81 -7.90 -1.95
CA ALA A 53 -13.29 -6.72 -2.61
C ALA A 53 -11.93 -6.26 -2.07
N ASN A 54 -11.67 -6.36 -0.76
CA ASN A 54 -10.39 -5.96 -0.18
C ASN A 54 -9.28 -6.93 -0.61
N LEU A 55 -9.56 -8.23 -0.66
CA LEU A 55 -8.62 -9.24 -1.14
C LEU A 55 -8.29 -9.03 -2.63
N LEU A 56 -9.31 -8.71 -3.43
CA LEU A 56 -9.13 -8.40 -4.84
C LEU A 56 -8.32 -7.11 -5.03
N ALA A 57 -8.65 -6.06 -4.28
CA ALA A 57 -7.92 -4.79 -4.33
C ALA A 57 -6.45 -4.98 -3.94
N ALA A 58 -6.17 -5.71 -2.85
CA ALA A 58 -4.80 -6.02 -2.43
C ALA A 58 -4.02 -6.79 -3.52
N SER A 59 -4.68 -7.77 -4.16
CA SER A 59 -4.09 -8.54 -5.26
C SER A 59 -3.77 -7.66 -6.47
N ILE A 60 -4.69 -6.78 -6.86
CA ILE A 60 -4.49 -5.83 -7.96
C ILE A 60 -3.37 -4.84 -7.64
N THR A 61 -3.37 -4.26 -6.44
CA THR A 61 -2.32 -3.35 -5.98
C THR A 61 -0.96 -4.03 -6.01
N PHE A 62 -0.87 -5.28 -5.55
CA PHE A 62 0.37 -6.05 -5.59
C PHE A 62 0.87 -6.25 -7.03
N LEU A 63 0.00 -6.68 -7.95
CA LEU A 63 0.35 -6.82 -9.37
C LEU A 63 0.76 -5.49 -10.00
N PHE A 64 0.07 -4.41 -9.64
CA PHE A 64 0.40 -3.06 -10.09
C PHE A 64 1.79 -2.64 -9.62
N PHE A 65 2.16 -2.91 -8.36
CA PHE A 65 3.50 -2.68 -7.85
C PHE A 65 4.57 -3.48 -8.61
N LEU A 66 4.29 -4.74 -8.96
CA LEU A 66 5.23 -5.55 -9.76
C LEU A 66 5.41 -4.98 -11.18
N LEU A 67 4.32 -4.51 -11.79
CA LEU A 67 4.35 -3.90 -13.11
C LEU A 67 5.12 -2.57 -13.08
N LEU A 68 4.83 -1.72 -12.10
CA LEU A 68 5.58 -0.48 -11.85
C LEU A 68 7.05 -0.77 -11.61
N ARG A 69 7.41 -1.79 -10.82
CA ARG A 69 8.80 -2.17 -10.59
C ARG A 69 9.51 -2.46 -11.90
N ARG A 70 8.90 -3.25 -12.78
CA ARG A 70 9.49 -3.60 -14.07
C ARG A 70 9.67 -2.38 -14.97
N LEU A 71 8.66 -1.51 -15.05
CA LEU A 71 8.74 -0.27 -15.83
C LEU A 71 9.79 0.70 -15.26
N PHE A 72 9.77 0.90 -13.95
CA PHE A 72 10.71 1.75 -13.24
C PHE A 72 12.14 1.29 -13.47
N THR A 73 12.44 0.01 -13.28
CA THR A 73 13.79 -0.52 -13.53
C THR A 73 14.22 -0.30 -14.98
N SER A 74 13.36 -0.55 -15.97
CA SER A 74 13.69 -0.31 -17.39
C SER A 74 13.94 1.16 -17.70
N ILE A 75 13.09 2.06 -17.20
CA ILE A 75 13.22 3.51 -17.41
C ILE A 75 14.49 4.03 -16.74
N VAL A 76 14.73 3.63 -15.50
CA VAL A 76 15.89 4.05 -14.71
C VAL A 76 17.18 3.54 -15.34
N ILE A 77 17.27 2.27 -15.74
CA ILE A 77 18.46 1.73 -16.42
C ILE A 77 18.73 2.49 -17.73
N THR A 78 17.70 2.71 -18.55
CA THR A 78 17.85 3.44 -19.83
C THR A 78 18.28 4.88 -19.60
N PHE A 79 17.73 5.53 -18.58
CA PHE A 79 18.09 6.89 -18.20
C PHE A 79 19.52 6.97 -17.67
N LEU A 80 19.94 6.05 -16.80
CA LEU A 80 21.32 5.96 -16.32
C LEU A 80 22.30 5.68 -17.45
N LEU A 81 21.96 4.79 -18.40
CA LEU A 81 22.81 4.53 -19.57
C LEU A 81 23.01 5.79 -20.40
N LYS A 82 21.93 6.51 -20.73
CA LYS A 82 22.00 7.79 -21.47
C LYS A 82 22.78 8.86 -20.72
N LEU A 83 22.67 8.90 -19.40
CA LEU A 83 23.41 9.84 -18.57
C LEU A 83 24.90 9.50 -18.52
N ALA A 84 25.23 8.21 -18.45
CA ALA A 84 26.61 7.71 -18.49
C ALA A 84 27.28 8.02 -19.83
N GLU A 85 26.61 7.77 -20.96
CA GLU A 85 27.11 8.14 -22.30
C GLU A 85 27.38 9.65 -22.41
N LYS A 86 26.47 10.48 -21.88
CA LYS A 86 26.66 11.94 -21.88
C LYS A 86 27.83 12.39 -20.98
N SER A 87 28.13 11.65 -19.91
CA SER A 87 29.26 11.96 -19.02
C SER A 87 30.63 11.56 -19.59
N SER A 88 30.67 10.61 -20.53
CA SER A 88 31.92 10.16 -21.17
C SER A 88 32.51 11.20 -22.12
N PHE A 89 31.77 12.23 -22.52
CA PHE A 89 32.24 13.28 -23.45
C PHE A 89 32.95 14.45 -22.73
N SER A 90 33.22 14.36 -21.43
CA SER A 90 33.85 15.44 -20.63
C SER A 90 35.23 15.08 -20.07
N TYR A 91 35.89 14.06 -20.64
CA TYR A 91 37.27 13.66 -20.32
C TYR A 91 38.10 13.43 -21.60
N ASP A 92 37.93 14.30 -22.61
CA ASP A 92 38.88 14.45 -23.71
C ASP A 92 39.29 15.92 -23.81
#